data_AF-A0A7S1C1N7-F1
#
_entry.id   AF-A0A7S1C1N7-F1
#
_cell.length_a   1.000
_cell.length_b   1.000
_cell.length_c   1.000
_cell.angle_alpha   90.00
_cell.angle_beta   90.00
_cell.angle_gamma   90.00
#
_symmetry.space_group_name_H-M   'P 1'
#
loop_
_entity.id
_entity.type
_entity.pdbx_description
1 polymer ?
#
loop_
_entity_poly.entity_id
_entity_poly.type
_entity_poly.pdbx_seq_one_letter_code
_entity_poly.pdbx_strand_id
1 'polypeptide(L)'
;MAAAAAAAAATDAGGVGKSQHDNMLYFDSNATVAIAFDMTAHTITGGQPWGGVTASGAAMDVKAGRHGSAGPAAAFADDISLFSALATDKIFASMPKDLNFEVEGTLTVTFAGDAAPRVCDAVRIGQGHYLFTNNWWLGGPHVVGLNLGQSFRHVMCSGGNVEVHTTGKSDHFYVLPA
;
A
#
# COMPACT_ATOMS: atom_id res chain seq x y z
N MET A 1 -2.74 -14.16 -32.06
CA MET A 1 -3.73 -14.56 -31.04
C MET A 1 -3.01 -15.48 -30.07
N ALA A 2 -2.52 -14.95 -28.95
CA ALA A 2 -1.93 -15.75 -27.88
C ALA A 2 -2.86 -15.61 -26.67
N ALA A 3 -3.36 -16.74 -26.20
CA ALA A 3 -4.28 -16.82 -25.08
C ALA A 3 -3.56 -16.46 -23.77
N ALA A 4 -4.13 -15.53 -23.01
CA ALA A 4 -3.70 -15.23 -21.66
C ALA A 4 -4.00 -16.44 -20.76
N ALA A 5 -2.96 -16.97 -20.11
CA ALA A 5 -3.11 -17.96 -19.06
C ALA A 5 -3.68 -17.26 -17.83
N ALA A 6 -4.91 -17.60 -17.45
CA ALA A 6 -5.49 -17.19 -16.18
C ALA A 6 -4.72 -17.88 -15.05
N ALA A 7 -4.03 -17.11 -14.22
CA ALA A 7 -3.47 -17.62 -12.96
C ALA A 7 -4.64 -18.00 -12.05
N ALA A 8 -4.69 -19.29 -11.66
CA ALA A 8 -5.70 -19.80 -10.73
C ALA A 8 -5.46 -19.20 -9.34
N ALA A 9 -6.44 -18.45 -8.83
CA ALA A 9 -6.47 -18.01 -7.44
C ALA A 9 -6.71 -19.23 -6.53
N ALA A 10 -5.69 -19.60 -5.74
CA ALA A 10 -5.87 -20.56 -4.66
C ALA A 10 -6.57 -19.87 -3.49
N THR A 11 -7.82 -20.22 -3.23
CA THR A 11 -8.54 -19.84 -2.01
C THR A 11 -8.11 -20.76 -0.87
N ASP A 12 -7.36 -20.26 0.11
CA ASP A 12 -7.12 -20.97 1.38
C ASP A 12 -8.30 -20.68 2.32
N ALA A 13 -9.09 -21.72 2.60
CA ALA A 13 -10.19 -21.63 3.56
C ALA A 13 -9.61 -21.63 4.98
N GLY A 14 -9.67 -20.46 5.63
CA GLY A 14 -9.05 -20.18 6.92
C GLY A 14 -9.22 -21.26 7.99
N GLY A 15 -8.10 -21.65 8.59
CA GLY A 15 -8.04 -22.52 9.76
C GLY A 15 -8.68 -21.88 11.00
N VAL A 16 -9.25 -22.74 11.85
CA VAL A 16 -9.92 -22.40 13.12
C VAL A 16 -9.03 -21.47 13.97
N GLY A 17 -9.50 -20.23 14.20
CA GLY A 17 -8.85 -19.26 15.08
C GLY A 17 -8.23 -18.03 14.39
N LYS A 18 -8.27 -17.92 13.06
CA LYS A 18 -7.77 -16.74 12.34
C LYS A 18 -8.89 -16.10 11.53
N SER A 19 -9.17 -14.83 11.80
CA SER A 19 -10.24 -14.07 11.13
C SER A 19 -9.70 -13.23 9.98
N GLN A 20 -10.44 -13.24 8.87
CA GLN A 20 -10.23 -12.27 7.80
C GLN A 20 -10.84 -10.93 8.23
N HIS A 21 -10.18 -9.84 7.88
CA HIS A 21 -10.65 -8.49 8.12
C HIS A 21 -10.69 -7.71 6.79
N ASP A 22 -11.62 -6.77 6.70
CA ASP A 22 -11.51 -5.67 5.74
C ASP A 22 -10.49 -4.67 6.31
N ASN A 23 -9.44 -4.40 5.55
CA ASN A 23 -8.37 -3.49 5.93
C ASN A 23 -8.41 -2.30 4.98
N MET A 24 -9.11 -1.25 5.43
CA MET A 24 -9.31 -0.04 4.64
C MET A 24 -8.11 0.90 4.72
N LEU A 25 -7.68 1.38 3.57
CA LEU A 25 -6.75 2.49 3.38
C LEU A 25 -7.43 3.55 2.51
N TYR A 26 -7.38 4.79 2.94
CA TYR A 26 -7.99 5.92 2.23
C TYR A 26 -6.94 6.88 1.68
N PHE A 27 -7.23 7.44 0.51
CA PHE A 27 -6.42 8.42 -0.19
C PHE A 27 -7.18 9.75 -0.23
N ASP A 28 -6.89 10.63 0.72
CA ASP A 28 -7.50 11.96 0.81
C ASP A 28 -6.87 12.91 -0.23
N SER A 29 -7.61 13.89 -0.73
CA SER A 29 -7.09 14.96 -1.58
C SER A 29 -7.97 16.22 -1.50
N ASN A 30 -7.46 17.37 -1.96
CA ASN A 30 -8.26 18.59 -2.12
C ASN A 30 -9.17 18.56 -3.37
N ALA A 31 -8.85 17.69 -4.32
CA ALA A 31 -9.67 17.37 -5.49
C ALA A 31 -10.37 16.03 -5.30
N THR A 32 -11.40 15.76 -6.09
CA THR A 32 -11.92 14.40 -6.20
C THR A 32 -10.84 13.48 -6.75
N VAL A 33 -10.56 12.39 -6.04
CA VAL A 33 -9.57 11.39 -6.43
C VAL A 33 -10.22 10.01 -6.53
N ALA A 34 -9.80 9.24 -7.52
CA ALA A 34 -10.10 7.83 -7.64
C ALA A 34 -8.80 7.04 -7.80
N ILE A 35 -8.77 5.83 -7.25
CA ILE A 35 -7.64 4.93 -7.35
C ILE A 35 -8.05 3.60 -7.98
N ALA A 36 -7.09 2.96 -8.63
CA ALA A 36 -7.12 1.53 -8.95
C ALA A 36 -5.79 0.91 -8.52
N PHE A 37 -5.81 -0.37 -8.18
CA PHE A 37 -4.62 -1.11 -7.79
C PHE A 37 -4.61 -2.47 -8.45
N ASP A 38 -3.64 -2.70 -9.33
CA ASP A 38 -3.41 -3.98 -9.96
C ASP A 38 -2.28 -4.69 -9.22
N MET A 39 -2.66 -5.63 -8.35
CA MET A 39 -1.72 -6.33 -7.47
C MET A 39 -0.92 -7.37 -8.26
N THR A 40 0.41 -7.28 -8.16
CA THR A 40 1.35 -8.19 -8.80
C THR A 40 1.90 -9.23 -7.83
N ALA A 41 2.03 -8.88 -6.54
CA ALA A 41 2.49 -9.79 -5.49
C ALA A 41 1.87 -9.44 -4.12
N HIS A 42 1.93 -10.38 -3.19
CA HIS A 42 1.59 -10.14 -1.79
C HIS A 42 2.39 -11.07 -0.87
N THR A 43 2.59 -10.63 0.37
CA THR A 43 3.13 -11.44 1.46
C THR A 43 2.22 -11.28 2.68
N ILE A 44 1.84 -12.39 3.32
CA ILE A 44 1.04 -12.39 4.55
C ILE A 44 1.68 -13.33 5.58
N THR A 45 1.49 -13.04 6.87
CA THR A 45 1.95 -13.94 7.93
C THR A 45 1.36 -15.35 7.79
N GLY A 46 2.23 -16.36 7.96
CA GLY A 46 1.91 -17.78 7.81
C GLY A 46 0.56 -18.23 8.37
N GLY A 47 -0.25 -18.78 7.47
CA GLY A 47 -1.57 -19.34 7.73
C GLY A 47 -2.64 -18.33 8.14
N GLN A 48 -2.41 -17.02 8.00
CA GLN A 48 -3.48 -16.02 8.06
C GLN A 48 -4.33 -16.09 6.79
N PRO A 49 -5.64 -15.79 6.86
CA PRO A 49 -6.51 -15.79 5.69
C PRO A 49 -6.15 -14.67 4.72
N TRP A 50 -6.33 -14.93 3.43
CA TRP A 50 -6.15 -13.98 2.33
C TRP A 50 -7.38 -13.97 1.42
N GLY A 51 -7.93 -12.79 1.19
CA GLY A 51 -9.15 -12.56 0.41
C GLY A 51 -8.96 -11.61 -0.78
N GLY A 52 -7.74 -11.14 -1.05
CA GLY A 52 -7.41 -10.26 -2.17
C GLY A 52 -7.49 -8.76 -1.87
N VAL A 53 -7.26 -7.96 -2.91
CA VAL A 53 -7.27 -6.49 -2.86
C VAL A 53 -8.37 -5.96 -3.77
N THR A 54 -9.12 -4.98 -3.31
CA THR A 54 -10.09 -4.24 -4.12
C THR A 54 -9.89 -2.74 -3.92
N ALA A 55 -10.05 -1.95 -4.98
CA ALA A 55 -10.01 -0.50 -4.93
C ALA A 55 -11.27 0.10 -5.56
N SER A 56 -11.84 1.11 -4.93
CA SER A 56 -13.02 1.83 -5.42
C SER A 56 -13.06 3.25 -4.88
N GLY A 57 -13.30 4.23 -5.76
CA GLY A 57 -13.19 5.64 -5.40
C GLY A 57 -11.81 5.93 -4.81
N ALA A 58 -11.79 6.60 -3.66
CA ALA A 58 -10.56 6.96 -2.94
C ALA A 58 -10.12 5.91 -1.91
N ALA A 59 -10.65 4.68 -1.97
CA ALA A 59 -10.42 3.67 -0.95
C ALA A 59 -9.85 2.38 -1.55
N MET A 60 -8.94 1.77 -0.81
CA MET A 60 -8.44 0.41 -1.02
C MET A 60 -8.86 -0.45 0.17
N ASP A 61 -9.24 -1.69 -0.10
CA ASP A 61 -9.51 -2.72 0.90
C ASP A 61 -8.62 -3.93 0.61
N VAL A 62 -7.78 -4.28 1.58
CA VAL A 62 -7.00 -5.51 1.57
C VAL A 62 -7.68 -6.50 2.50
N LYS A 63 -8.30 -7.55 1.96
CA LYS A 63 -8.97 -8.59 2.75
C LYS A 63 -7.93 -9.59 3.25
N ALA A 64 -7.56 -9.49 4.52
CA ALA A 64 -6.48 -10.29 5.10
C ALA A 64 -6.58 -10.41 6.62
N GLY A 65 -5.89 -11.41 7.17
CA GLY A 65 -5.67 -11.52 8.61
C GLY A 65 -4.77 -10.42 9.19
N ARG A 66 -4.91 -10.17 10.51
CA ARG A 66 -4.15 -9.14 11.25
C ARG A 66 -3.20 -9.77 12.26
N HIS A 67 -2.12 -10.35 11.77
CA HIS A 67 -1.08 -10.90 12.63
C HIS A 67 0.28 -10.45 12.14
N GLY A 68 0.96 -9.61 12.93
CA GLY A 68 2.25 -9.04 12.56
C GLY A 68 3.35 -10.09 12.53
N SER A 69 4.20 -10.05 11.51
CA SER A 69 5.47 -10.77 11.53
C SER A 69 6.54 -10.08 10.69
N ALA A 70 7.79 -10.50 10.89
CA ALA A 70 8.92 -10.00 10.12
C ALA A 70 8.89 -10.38 8.63
N GLY A 71 8.12 -11.41 8.24
CA GLY A 71 8.05 -11.88 6.85
C GLY A 71 7.52 -10.80 5.89
N PRO A 72 6.27 -10.32 6.09
CA PRO A 72 5.74 -9.22 5.28
C PRO A 72 6.54 -7.91 5.41
N ALA A 73 7.15 -7.65 6.58
CA ALA A 73 8.03 -6.48 6.76
C ALA A 73 9.32 -6.58 5.93
N ALA A 74 9.91 -7.76 5.83
CA ALA A 74 11.08 -8.01 4.98
C ALA A 74 10.73 -7.87 3.50
N ALA A 75 9.58 -8.39 3.06
CA ALA A 75 9.10 -8.21 1.68
C ALA A 75 8.89 -6.74 1.33
N PHE A 76 8.27 -5.96 2.24
CA PHE A 76 8.11 -4.52 2.06
C PHE A 76 9.45 -3.80 1.87
N ALA A 77 10.44 -4.13 2.70
CA ALA A 77 11.73 -3.47 2.74
C ALA A 77 12.74 -3.96 1.68
N ASP A 78 12.39 -5.00 0.90
CA ASP A 78 13.31 -5.62 -0.04
C ASP A 78 13.73 -4.64 -1.15
N ASP A 79 15.02 -4.46 -1.40
CA ASP A 79 15.53 -3.54 -2.42
C ASP A 79 15.05 -2.07 -2.29
N ILE A 80 14.61 -1.63 -1.10
CA ILE A 80 14.28 -0.22 -0.85
C ILE A 80 14.99 0.34 0.36
N SER A 81 15.26 1.64 0.33
CA SER A 81 15.87 2.37 1.45
C SER A 81 14.81 3.04 2.33
N LEU A 82 15.24 3.52 3.50
CA LEU A 82 14.42 4.31 4.41
C LEU A 82 13.80 5.58 3.76
N PHE A 83 14.45 6.12 2.74
CA PHE A 83 13.97 7.28 1.98
C PHE A 83 12.82 6.90 1.03
N SER A 84 12.67 5.62 0.73
CA SER A 84 11.67 5.08 -0.19
C SER A 84 10.46 4.48 0.55
N ALA A 85 10.29 4.82 1.83
CA ALA A 85 9.15 4.39 2.64
C ALA A 85 8.53 5.57 3.39
N LEU A 86 7.21 5.52 3.58
CA LEU A 86 6.39 6.47 4.32
C LEU A 86 5.36 5.72 5.15
N ALA A 87 5.18 6.09 6.42
CA ALA A 87 4.09 5.60 7.25
C ALA A 87 3.00 6.66 7.42
N THR A 88 1.75 6.25 7.60
CA THR A 88 0.60 7.15 7.85
C THR A 88 0.67 7.86 9.20
N ASP A 89 1.39 7.31 10.16
CA ASP A 89 1.44 7.77 11.56
C ASP A 89 2.84 8.12 12.07
N LYS A 90 3.88 8.05 11.23
CA LYS A 90 5.27 8.39 11.63
C LYS A 90 5.87 9.47 10.77
N ILE A 91 6.46 10.46 11.45
CA ILE A 91 7.23 11.54 10.83
C ILE A 91 8.73 11.17 10.77
N PHE A 92 9.22 10.39 11.74
CA PHE A 92 10.61 9.92 11.75
C PHE A 92 10.79 8.67 10.88
N ALA A 93 11.83 8.70 10.06
CA ALA A 93 12.11 7.65 9.11
C ALA A 93 12.57 6.37 9.85
N SER A 94 11.79 5.31 9.72
CA SER A 94 12.04 3.96 10.23
C SER A 94 11.45 2.97 9.23
N MET A 95 11.97 1.74 9.16
CA MET A 95 11.30 0.65 8.46
C MET A 95 10.37 -0.10 9.43
N PRO A 96 9.28 -0.72 8.94
CA PRO A 96 8.49 -1.59 9.79
C PRO A 96 9.31 -2.81 10.20
N LYS A 97 9.17 -3.23 11.46
CA LYS A 97 9.78 -4.49 11.94
C LYS A 97 8.87 -5.67 11.71
N ASP A 98 7.58 -5.46 11.90
CA ASP A 98 6.52 -6.43 11.70
C ASP A 98 5.41 -5.77 10.88
N LEU A 99 4.87 -6.51 9.92
CA LEU A 99 3.67 -6.15 9.18
C LEU A 99 2.70 -7.34 9.20
N ASN A 100 1.41 -7.05 9.16
CA ASN A 100 0.37 -8.06 9.06
C ASN A 100 0.39 -8.70 7.66
N PHE A 101 0.55 -7.84 6.66
CA PHE A 101 0.69 -8.18 5.25
C PHE A 101 1.39 -7.04 4.50
N GLU A 102 1.79 -7.34 3.28
CA GLU A 102 2.29 -6.42 2.27
C GLU A 102 1.71 -6.82 0.92
N VAL A 103 1.40 -5.83 0.08
CA VAL A 103 0.97 -6.01 -1.30
C VAL A 103 1.82 -5.12 -2.21
N GLU A 104 2.30 -5.69 -3.31
CA GLU A 104 2.98 -4.97 -4.37
C GLU A 104 2.07 -4.90 -5.60
N GLY A 105 2.09 -3.77 -6.29
CA GLY A 105 1.31 -3.63 -7.51
C GLY A 105 1.48 -2.29 -8.20
N THR A 106 0.62 -2.07 -9.18
CA THR A 106 0.53 -0.83 -9.92
C THR A 106 -0.59 0.02 -9.32
N LEU A 107 -0.24 1.15 -8.70
CA LEU A 107 -1.19 2.13 -8.21
C LEU A 107 -1.50 3.14 -9.32
N THR A 108 -2.77 3.19 -9.73
CA THR A 108 -3.26 4.24 -10.63
C THR A 108 -4.02 5.28 -9.82
N VAL A 109 -3.64 6.55 -9.94
CA VAL A 109 -4.31 7.68 -9.28
C VAL A 109 -4.88 8.62 -10.33
N THR A 110 -6.17 8.91 -10.22
CA THR A 110 -6.89 9.82 -11.11
C THR A 110 -7.40 11.01 -10.31
N PHE A 111 -6.86 12.19 -10.57
CA PHE A 111 -7.38 13.45 -10.03
C PHE A 111 -8.42 14.03 -10.99
N ALA A 112 -9.56 14.49 -10.46
CA ALA A 112 -10.57 15.14 -11.27
C ALA A 112 -10.00 16.40 -11.95
N GLY A 113 -10.12 16.45 -13.28
CA GLY A 113 -9.58 17.53 -14.10
C GLY A 113 -8.23 17.20 -14.75
N ASP A 114 -7.55 16.13 -14.35
CA ASP A 114 -6.35 15.66 -15.05
C ASP A 114 -6.72 15.07 -16.42
N ALA A 115 -5.88 15.33 -17.43
CA ALA A 115 -6.08 14.82 -18.78
C ALA A 115 -5.82 13.31 -18.91
N ALA A 116 -5.04 12.74 -17.99
CA ALA A 116 -4.68 11.32 -17.95
C ALA A 116 -4.43 10.89 -16.48
N PRO A 117 -4.65 9.61 -16.15
CA PRO A 117 -4.29 9.08 -14.85
C PRO A 117 -2.77 9.01 -14.66
N ARG A 118 -2.34 9.01 -13.40
CA ARG A 118 -0.95 8.77 -12.99
C ARG A 118 -0.80 7.30 -12.67
N VAL A 119 0.13 6.61 -13.34
CA VAL A 119 0.33 5.16 -13.18
C VAL A 119 1.70 4.91 -12.56
N CYS A 120 1.68 4.40 -11.32
CA CYS A 120 2.83 4.24 -10.45
C CYS A 120 3.12 2.75 -10.27
N ASP A 121 4.17 2.25 -10.93
CA ASP A 121 4.53 0.84 -10.90
C ASP A 121 5.34 0.48 -9.65
N ALA A 122 5.26 -0.80 -9.24
CA ALA A 122 5.99 -1.36 -8.10
C ALA A 122 5.76 -0.61 -6.78
N VAL A 123 4.53 -0.14 -6.56
CA VAL A 123 4.12 0.43 -5.29
C VAL A 123 3.83 -0.69 -4.31
N ARG A 124 4.45 -0.61 -3.13
CA ARG A 124 4.23 -1.51 -2.01
C ARG A 124 3.39 -0.83 -0.94
N ILE A 125 2.35 -1.53 -0.51
CA ILE A 125 1.45 -1.09 0.55
C ILE A 125 1.45 -2.16 1.64
N GLY A 126 1.80 -1.74 2.86
CA GLY A 126 1.86 -2.62 4.02
C GLY A 126 0.96 -2.12 5.13
N GLN A 127 0.40 -3.03 5.92
CA GLN A 127 -0.33 -2.68 7.14
C GLN A 127 0.33 -3.35 8.33
N GLY A 128 0.76 -2.54 9.29
CA GLY A 128 1.30 -2.97 10.56
C GLY A 128 0.35 -2.65 11.71
N HIS A 129 0.87 -2.77 12.92
CA HIS A 129 0.19 -2.28 14.11
C HIS A 129 1.20 -1.71 15.09
N TYR A 130 0.78 -0.71 15.84
CA TYR A 130 1.51 -0.16 16.96
C TYR A 130 0.56 0.00 18.14
N LEU A 131 0.82 -0.74 19.21
CA LEU A 131 -0.05 -0.82 20.40
C LEU A 131 -1.50 -1.14 20.01
N PHE A 132 -2.39 -0.15 20.05
CA PHE A 132 -3.83 -0.30 19.84
C PHE A 132 -4.30 0.23 18.47
N THR A 133 -3.39 0.71 17.63
CA THR A 133 -3.71 1.30 16.33
C THR A 133 -3.02 0.56 15.21
N ASN A 134 -3.73 0.37 14.11
CA ASN A 134 -3.12 -0.09 12.87
C ASN A 134 -2.45 1.10 12.20
N ASN A 135 -1.32 0.85 11.54
CA ASN A 135 -0.68 1.85 10.72
C ASN A 135 -0.40 1.30 9.33
N TRP A 136 -0.34 2.20 8.36
CA TRP A 136 -0.14 1.86 6.96
C TRP A 136 1.19 2.41 6.47
N TRP A 137 1.75 1.71 5.50
CA TRP A 137 3.05 1.97 4.92
C TRP A 137 2.92 2.01 3.41
N LEU A 138 3.56 3.00 2.79
CA LEU A 138 3.74 3.10 1.34
C LEU A 138 5.24 3.09 1.04
N GLY A 139 5.66 2.30 0.07
CA GLY A 139 7.03 2.27 -0.39
C GLY A 139 7.16 1.72 -1.81
N GLY A 140 8.41 1.52 -2.24
CA GLY A 140 8.73 0.98 -3.56
C GLY A 140 9.97 1.64 -4.15
N PRO A 141 10.57 1.03 -5.19
CA PRO A 141 11.80 1.55 -5.81
C PRO A 141 11.63 2.93 -6.46
N HIS A 142 10.39 3.28 -6.83
CA HIS A 142 10.04 4.58 -7.43
C HIS A 142 9.47 5.58 -6.43
N VAL A 143 9.53 5.26 -5.13
CA VAL A 143 9.18 6.17 -4.03
C VAL A 143 10.45 6.84 -3.55
N VAL A 144 10.47 8.17 -3.50
CA VAL A 144 11.66 8.95 -3.13
C VAL A 144 11.35 10.02 -2.08
N GLY A 145 12.25 10.15 -1.12
CA GLY A 145 12.28 11.20 -0.12
C GLY A 145 13.63 11.92 -0.18
N LEU A 146 13.60 13.25 -0.04
CA LEU A 146 14.80 14.08 -0.13
C LEU A 146 15.52 14.22 1.21
N ASN A 147 14.79 14.10 2.33
CA ASN A 147 15.37 14.21 3.68
C ASN A 147 14.73 13.24 4.67
N LEU A 148 15.54 12.83 5.66
CA LEU A 148 15.05 12.12 6.84
C LEU A 148 14.11 13.05 7.62
N GLY A 149 12.89 12.59 7.92
CA GLY A 149 11.90 13.39 8.64
C GLY A 149 10.87 14.10 7.76
N GLN A 150 10.97 13.98 6.42
CA GLN A 150 9.90 14.48 5.55
C GLN A 150 8.61 13.71 5.79
N SER A 151 7.53 14.48 5.96
CA SER A 151 6.15 14.00 6.09
C SER A 151 5.55 13.53 4.76
N PHE A 152 6.29 13.57 3.67
CA PHE A 152 5.81 13.16 2.35
C PHE A 152 6.89 12.48 1.51
N ARG A 153 6.45 11.80 0.46
CA ARG A 153 7.29 11.19 -0.57
C ARG A 153 6.75 11.54 -1.95
N HIS A 154 7.64 11.61 -2.94
CA HIS A 154 7.23 11.59 -4.33
C HIS A 154 7.22 10.16 -4.83
N VAL A 155 6.16 9.77 -5.52
CA VAL A 155 6.05 8.53 -6.26
C VAL A 155 6.21 8.87 -7.72
N MET A 156 7.24 8.31 -8.36
CA MET A 156 7.49 8.52 -9.78
C MET A 156 6.49 7.68 -10.58
N CYS A 157 5.72 8.34 -11.44
CA CYS A 157 4.63 7.70 -12.17
C CYS A 157 4.61 8.18 -13.63
N SER A 158 4.14 7.34 -14.53
CA SER A 158 3.78 7.82 -15.87
C SER A 158 2.52 8.70 -15.79
N GLY A 159 2.43 9.73 -16.63
CA GLY A 159 1.33 10.71 -16.55
C GLY A 159 1.51 11.82 -15.51
N GLY A 160 2.58 11.79 -14.71
CA GLY A 160 2.91 12.81 -13.69
C GLY A 160 3.11 12.20 -12.30
N ASN A 161 3.98 12.78 -11.47
CA ASN A 161 4.38 12.18 -10.18
C ASN A 161 3.34 12.42 -9.09
N VAL A 162 3.12 11.48 -8.18
CA VAL A 162 2.20 11.72 -7.04
C VAL A 162 3.00 12.10 -5.81
N GLU A 163 2.63 13.19 -5.14
CA GLU A 163 3.05 13.42 -3.77
C GLU A 163 2.13 12.70 -2.80
N VAL A 164 2.71 11.90 -1.90
CA VAL A 164 1.99 11.18 -0.85
C VAL A 164 2.45 11.72 0.50
N HIS A 165 1.51 12.20 1.31
CA HIS A 165 1.74 12.83 2.59
C HIS A 165 1.17 11.96 3.71
N THR A 166 1.92 11.88 4.81
CA THR A 166 1.43 11.34 6.09
C THR A 166 0.38 12.30 6.65
N THR A 167 -0.70 11.75 7.21
CA THR A 167 -1.80 12.56 7.78
C THR A 167 -1.80 12.53 9.31
N GLY A 168 -1.01 11.64 9.92
CA GLY A 168 -1.10 11.33 11.34
C GLY A 168 -2.31 10.47 11.71
N LYS A 169 -3.21 10.15 10.77
CA LYS A 169 -4.29 9.18 10.97
C LYS A 169 -3.76 7.78 10.72
N SER A 170 -4.38 6.77 11.33
CA SER A 170 -3.99 5.37 11.18
C SER A 170 -3.98 4.89 9.72
N ASP A 171 -4.95 5.32 8.93
CA ASP A 171 -5.44 4.68 7.70
C ASP A 171 -5.69 5.66 6.55
N HIS A 172 -5.08 6.85 6.60
CA HIS A 172 -5.17 7.83 5.52
C HIS A 172 -3.79 8.29 5.06
N PHE A 173 -3.58 8.26 3.74
CA PHE A 173 -2.61 9.11 3.08
C PHE A 173 -3.31 10.31 2.46
N TYR A 174 -2.60 11.43 2.35
CA TYR A 174 -3.06 12.57 1.56
C TYR A 174 -2.25 12.67 0.28
N VAL A 175 -2.92 12.73 -0.87
CA VAL A 175 -2.28 12.70 -2.19
C VAL A 175 -2.54 13.95 -3.01
N LEU A 176 -1.49 14.41 -3.68
CA LEU A 176 -1.51 15.57 -4.56
C LEU A 176 -0.80 15.29 -5.88
N PRO A 177 -1.23 15.94 -6.97
CA PRO A 177 -0.43 16.01 -8.17
C PRO A 177 0.88 16.78 -7.91
N ALA A 178 2.01 16.21 -8.32
CA ALA A 178 3.33 16.87 -8.43
C ALA A 178 3.78 17.04 -9.89
#